data_AF-A0A1F5H5I1-F1
#
_entry.id   AF-A0A1F5H5I1-F1
#
_cell.length_a   1.000
_cell.length_b   1.000
_cell.length_c   1.000
_cell.angle_alpha   90.00
_cell.angle_beta   90.00
_cell.angle_gamma   90.00
#
_symmetry.space_group_name_H-M   'P 1'
#
loop_
_entity.id
_entity.type
_entity.pdbx_description
1 polymer ?
#
loop_
_entity_poly.entity_id
_entity_poly.type
_entity_poly.pdbx_seq_one_letter_code
_entity_poly.pdbx_strand_id
1 'polypeptide(L)'
;MADVLNGWKVLFEGGGDSSRVTPQGSCWGGNPYSISELQSIGGYTSVSGVSVAYSESGATANVTFQTNKGSVTIGGNDFYKAFNLRAPGRIALKSGLFNIEKK
;
A
#
# COMPACT_ATOMS: atom_id res chain seq x y z
N MET A 1 -6.60 4.12 -1.29
CA MET A 1 -5.98 3.35 -0.19
C MET A 1 -6.06 1.85 -0.42
N ALA A 2 -7.24 1.28 -0.71
CA ALA A 2 -7.38 -0.16 -1.00
C ALA A 2 -6.43 -0.67 -2.11
N ASP A 3 -6.21 0.14 -3.16
CA ASP A 3 -5.24 -0.15 -4.22
C ASP A 3 -3.79 -0.35 -3.70
N VAL A 4 -3.34 0.47 -2.74
CA VAL A 4 -2.01 0.30 -2.10
C VAL A 4 -1.96 -0.98 -1.26
N LEU A 5 -3.04 -1.33 -0.56
CA LEU A 5 -3.13 -2.60 0.19
C LEU A 5 -3.07 -3.82 -0.72
N ASN A 6 -3.78 -3.76 -1.85
CA ASN A 6 -3.73 -4.83 -2.84
C ASN A 6 -2.32 -4.94 -3.47
N GLY A 7 -1.65 -3.82 -3.74
CA GLY A 7 -0.26 -3.80 -4.19
C GLY A 7 0.73 -4.35 -3.15
N TRP A 8 0.58 -3.98 -1.88
CA TRP A 8 1.36 -4.54 -0.77
C TRP A 8 1.23 -6.06 -0.70
N LYS A 9 -0.01 -6.58 -0.80
CA LYS A 9 -0.24 -8.03 -0.83
C LYS A 9 0.54 -8.72 -1.94
N VAL A 10 0.52 -8.19 -3.17
CA VAL A 10 1.32 -8.77 -4.27
C VAL A 10 2.83 -8.72 -3.97
N LEU A 11 3.32 -7.61 -3.40
CA LEU A 11 4.74 -7.41 -3.13
C LEU A 11 5.29 -8.33 -2.04
N PHE A 12 4.50 -8.65 -1.01
CA PHE A 12 4.99 -9.29 0.21
C PHE A 12 4.29 -10.61 0.56
N GLU A 13 3.02 -10.78 0.20
CA GLU A 13 2.26 -12.03 0.41
C GLU A 13 2.13 -12.85 -0.88
N GLY A 14 2.47 -12.28 -2.04
CA GLY A 14 2.42 -12.93 -3.35
C GLY A 14 1.03 -12.93 -4.00
N GLY A 15 0.82 -13.88 -4.93
CA GLY A 15 -0.41 -13.97 -5.73
C GLY A 15 -0.39 -13.19 -7.04
N GLY A 16 0.75 -12.57 -7.40
CA GLY A 16 0.94 -11.84 -8.66
C GLY A 16 2.41 -11.55 -8.93
N ASP A 17 2.66 -10.81 -10.00
CA ASP A 17 3.98 -10.35 -10.42
C ASP A 17 4.32 -9.01 -9.76
N SER A 18 5.26 -9.04 -8.81
CA SER A 18 5.70 -7.86 -8.07
C SER A 18 6.29 -6.77 -8.96
N SER A 19 6.82 -7.10 -10.14
CA SER A 19 7.38 -6.12 -11.09
C SER A 19 6.32 -5.22 -11.73
N ARG A 20 5.06 -5.64 -11.69
CA ARG A 20 3.90 -4.89 -12.22
C ARG A 20 3.25 -3.99 -11.16
N VAL A 21 3.74 -4.00 -9.91
CA VAL A 21 3.29 -3.09 -8.85
C VAL A 21 4.03 -1.75 -9.00
N THR A 22 3.62 -0.99 -10.01
CA THR A 22 4.21 0.30 -10.37
C THR A 22 3.11 1.37 -10.53
N PRO A 23 3.46 2.66 -10.65
CA PRO A 23 2.47 3.71 -10.80
C PRO A 23 1.73 3.58 -12.13
N GLN A 24 0.42 3.80 -12.09
CA GLN A 24 -0.39 3.87 -13.31
C GLN A 24 -0.16 5.18 -14.05
N GLY A 25 -0.08 5.10 -15.38
CA GLY A 25 -0.05 6.25 -16.28
C GLY A 25 0.94 6.07 -17.43
N SER A 26 0.82 6.93 -18.43
CA SER A 26 1.61 6.87 -19.66
C SER A 26 3.09 7.23 -19.51
N CYS A 27 3.50 7.83 -18.39
CA CYS A 27 4.87 8.30 -18.21
C CYS A 27 5.85 7.19 -17.81
N TRP A 28 5.36 6.13 -17.18
CA TRP A 28 6.17 4.98 -16.78
C TRP A 28 5.78 3.85 -17.72
N GLY A 29 6.61 3.58 -18.73
CA GLY A 29 6.38 2.48 -19.65
C GLY A 29 6.25 1.13 -18.92
N GLY A 30 5.78 0.11 -19.63
CA GLY A 30 5.61 -1.24 -19.10
C GLY A 30 4.15 -1.65 -18.99
N ASN A 31 3.89 -2.66 -18.15
CA ASN A 31 2.58 -3.27 -17.96
C ASN A 31 2.14 -3.19 -16.48
N PRO A 32 1.88 -2.00 -15.93
CA PRO A 32 1.41 -1.85 -14.55
C PRO A 32 0.07 -2.56 -14.38
N TYR A 33 -0.19 -3.09 -13.18
CA TYR A 33 -1.54 -3.58 -12.87
C TYR A 33 -2.56 -2.43 -12.88
N SER A 34 -3.73 -2.68 -13.46
CA SER A 34 -4.93 -1.88 -13.25
C SER A 34 -5.44 -2.00 -11.81
N ILE A 35 -6.28 -1.05 -11.37
CA ILE A 35 -6.87 -1.07 -10.01
C ILE A 35 -7.68 -2.36 -9.82
N SER A 36 -8.44 -2.76 -10.83
CA SER A 36 -9.27 -3.97 -10.81
C SER A 36 -8.44 -5.26 -10.79
N GLU A 37 -7.30 -5.32 -11.48
CA GLU A 37 -6.41 -6.49 -11.42
C GLU A 37 -5.84 -6.66 -10.01
N LEU A 38 -5.30 -5.60 -9.40
CA LEU A 38 -4.82 -5.66 -8.02
C LEU A 38 -5.94 -6.04 -7.05
N GLN A 39 -7.14 -5.46 -7.24
CA GLN A 39 -8.31 -5.80 -6.43
C GLN A 39 -8.71 -7.28 -6.57
N SER A 40 -8.59 -7.88 -7.76
CA SER A 40 -8.89 -9.30 -7.96
C SER A 40 -7.92 -10.23 -7.21
N ILE A 41 -6.67 -9.79 -7.02
CA ILE A 41 -5.64 -10.55 -6.28
C ILE A 41 -5.78 -10.33 -4.77
N GLY A 42 -5.89 -9.07 -4.35
CA GLY A 42 -5.89 -8.73 -2.93
C GLY A 42 -7.25 -8.89 -2.25
N GLY A 43 -8.32 -8.58 -2.98
CA GLY A 43 -9.71 -8.60 -2.52
C GLY A 43 -10.09 -7.43 -1.62
N TYR A 44 -9.19 -6.46 -1.40
CA TYR A 44 -9.52 -5.26 -0.63
C TYR A 44 -10.24 -4.25 -1.53
N THR A 45 -11.46 -3.92 -1.14
CA THR A 45 -12.34 -3.02 -1.91
C THR A 45 -12.58 -1.70 -1.18
N SER A 46 -12.51 -1.71 0.15
CA SER A 46 -12.70 -0.54 0.98
C SER A 46 -11.79 -0.56 2.21
N VAL A 47 -11.44 0.65 2.66
CA VAL A 47 -10.73 0.91 3.92
C VAL A 47 -11.60 1.86 4.72
N SER A 48 -12.09 1.45 5.88
CA SER A 48 -12.99 2.22 6.75
C SER A 48 -12.26 2.98 7.85
N GLY A 49 -11.03 2.59 8.20
CA GLY A 49 -10.24 3.22 9.24
C GLY A 49 -8.75 2.92 9.11
N VAL A 50 -7.93 3.73 9.76
CA VAL A 50 -6.48 3.56 9.83
C VAL A 50 -5.98 3.97 11.20
N SER A 51 -5.02 3.23 11.74
CA SER A 51 -4.26 3.61 12.93
C SER A 51 -2.77 3.35 12.69
N VAL A 52 -1.93 4.18 13.31
CA VAL A 52 -0.47 4.15 13.12
C VAL A 52 0.19 4.00 14.48
N ALA A 53 1.15 3.09 14.58
CA ALA A 53 2.01 2.93 15.74
C ALA A 53 3.47 3.27 15.37
N TYR A 54 4.13 4.02 16.24
CA TYR A 54 5.52 4.46 16.07
C TYR A 54 6.47 3.60 16.89
N SER A 55 7.71 3.43 16.41
CA SER A 55 8.79 2.80 17.16
C SER A 55 9.52 3.82 18.01
N GLU A 56 10.22 3.33 19.04
CA GLU A 56 11.12 4.13 19.88
C GLU A 56 12.32 4.69 19.09
N SER A 57 12.62 4.13 17.92
CA SER A 57 13.69 4.57 17.01
C SER A 57 13.29 5.75 16.11
N GLY A 58 12.11 6.35 16.32
CA GLY A 58 11.65 7.50 15.53
C GLY A 58 11.20 7.13 14.11
N ALA A 59 10.64 5.94 13.92
CA ALA A 59 10.07 5.50 12.65
C ALA A 59 8.63 5.01 12.84
N THR A 60 7.88 4.88 11.75
CA THR A 60 6.58 4.19 11.78
C THR A 60 6.82 2.69 11.91
N ALA A 61 6.33 2.09 12.99
CA ALA A 61 6.48 0.67 13.25
C ALA A 61 5.44 -0.14 12.48
N ASN A 62 4.16 0.21 12.66
CA ASN A 62 3.04 -0.51 12.06
C ASN A 62 1.94 0.46 11.61
N VAL A 63 1.24 0.06 10.57
CA VAL A 63 0.02 0.70 10.08
C VAL A 63 -1.07 -0.34 10.02
N THR A 64 -2.17 -0.10 10.74
CA THR A 64 -3.31 -1.00 10.81
C THR A 64 -4.48 -0.40 10.07
N PHE A 65 -5.01 -1.13 9.09
CA PHE A 65 -6.15 -0.74 8.28
C PHE A 65 -7.38 -1.56 8.64
N GLN A 66 -8.50 -0.88 8.84
CA GLN A 66 -9.81 -1.52 8.90
C GLN A 66 -10.35 -1.63 7.47
N THR A 67 -10.66 -2.85 7.01
CA THR A 67 -11.02 -3.14 5.62
C THR A 67 -12.33 -3.93 5.55
N ASN A 68 -12.85 -4.13 4.32
CA ASN A 68 -13.96 -5.05 4.06
C ASN A 68 -13.66 -6.52 4.42
N LYS A 69 -12.41 -6.87 4.73
CA LYS A 69 -11.98 -8.22 5.13
C LYS A 69 -11.52 -8.28 6.58
N GLY A 70 -11.88 -7.27 7.39
CA GLY A 70 -11.40 -7.12 8.76
C GLY A 70 -10.14 -6.26 8.85
N SER A 71 -9.38 -6.43 9.93
CA SER A 71 -8.19 -5.63 10.22
C SER A 71 -6.95 -6.24 9.57
N VAL A 72 -6.13 -5.40 8.93
CA VAL A 72 -4.84 -5.79 8.33
C VAL A 72 -3.75 -4.90 8.92
N THR A 73 -2.71 -5.51 9.48
CA THR A 73 -1.56 -4.80 10.05
C THR A 73 -0.36 -4.97 9.14
N ILE A 74 0.27 -3.86 8.76
CA ILE A 74 1.41 -3.82 7.85
C ILE A 74 2.59 -3.15 8.57
N GLY A 75 3.78 -3.73 8.46
CA GLY A 75 5.00 -3.09 8.95
C GLY A 75 5.27 -1.76 8.22
N GLY A 76 5.69 -0.72 8.94
CA GLY A 76 5.84 0.62 8.39
C GLY A 76 6.80 0.69 7.20
N ASN A 77 7.88 -0.10 7.21
CA ASN A 77 8.81 -0.19 6.08
C ASN A 77 8.20 -0.84 4.84
N ASP A 78 7.37 -1.88 5.03
CA ASP A 78 6.69 -2.57 3.93
C ASP A 78 5.61 -1.68 3.33
N PHE A 79 4.87 -0.96 4.19
CA PHE A 79 3.91 0.03 3.73
C PHE A 79 4.61 1.17 2.96
N TYR A 80 5.72 1.70 3.50
CA TYR A 80 6.53 2.72 2.85
C TYR A 80 6.94 2.29 1.44
N LYS A 81 7.45 1.05 1.30
CA LYS A 81 7.85 0.49 0.01
C LYS A 81 6.64 0.32 -0.93
N ALA A 82 5.55 -0.27 -0.46
CA ALA A 82 4.36 -0.49 -1.29
C ALA A 82 3.72 0.83 -1.75
N PHE A 83 3.62 1.82 -0.85
CA PHE A 83 3.08 3.15 -1.18
C PHE A 83 3.94 3.85 -2.22
N ASN A 84 5.26 3.86 -2.05
CA ASN A 84 6.17 4.53 -2.98
C ASN A 84 6.29 3.82 -4.33
N LEU A 85 6.22 2.49 -4.37
CA LEU A 85 6.19 1.74 -5.64
C LEU A 85 4.89 1.99 -6.39
N ARG A 86 3.74 2.00 -5.69
CA ARG A 86 2.46 2.29 -6.33
C ARG A 86 2.26 3.78 -6.67
N ALA A 87 2.93 4.67 -5.93
CA ALA A 87 2.94 6.13 -6.00
C ALA A 87 1.57 6.74 -6.42
N PRO A 88 0.50 6.51 -5.64
CA PRO A 88 -0.82 7.03 -5.98
C PRO A 88 -0.77 8.56 -6.07
N GLY A 89 -1.23 9.12 -7.19
CA GLY A 89 -1.18 10.56 -7.43
C GLY A 89 0.23 11.14 -7.54
N ARG A 90 1.25 10.31 -7.80
CA ARG A 90 2.68 10.72 -7.89
C ARG A 90 3.23 11.33 -6.60
N ILE A 91 2.64 10.94 -5.47
CA ILE A 91 3.12 11.33 -4.13
C ILE A 91 4.00 10.19 -3.61
N ALA A 92 5.10 10.58 -2.96
CA ALA A 92 6.02 9.65 -2.32
C ALA A 92 6.27 10.09 -0.88
N LEU A 93 6.29 9.11 0.02
CA LEU A 93 6.81 9.26 1.37
C LEU A 93 8.33 9.42 1.27
N LYS A 94 8.87 10.46 1.91
CA LYS A 94 10.31 10.78 1.89
C LYS A 94 11.10 10.16 3.04
N SER A 95 10.39 9.69 4.07
CA SER A 95 10.96 9.12 5.28
C SER A 95 10.10 7.94 5.74
N GLY A 96 10.73 7.03 6.50
CA GLY A 96 10.06 5.93 7.19
C GLY A 96 9.26 6.38 8.42
N LEU A 97 9.33 7.66 8.80
CA LEU A 97 8.44 8.28 9.78
C LEU A 97 7.31 9.03 9.05
N PHE A 98 6.09 8.51 9.15
CA PHE A 98 4.91 9.08 8.50
C PHE A 98 3.62 8.74 9.27
N ASN A 99 2.63 9.61 9.12
CA ASN A 99 1.27 9.38 9.62
C ASN A 99 0.30 9.14 8.47
N ILE A 100 -0.81 8.47 8.74
CA ILE A 100 -1.92 8.30 7.79
C ILE A 100 -3.22 8.59 8.53
N GLU A 101 -4.04 9.44 7.94
CA GLU A 101 -5.37 9.76 8.46
C GLU A 101 -6.43 9.46 7.41
N LYS A 102 -7.58 9.02 7.88
CA LYS A 102 -8.80 8.91 7.08
C LYS A 102 -9.81 9.91 7.64
N LYS A 103 -10.18 10.89 6.82
CA LYS A 103 -11.27 11.83 7.09
C LYS A 103 -12.57 11.30 6.53
#